data_AF-A0A5R2N1Q6-F1
#
_entry.id   AF-A0A5R2N1Q6-F1
#
_cell.length_a   1.000
_cell.length_b   1.000
_cell.length_c   1.000
_cell.angle_alpha   90.00
_cell.angle_beta   90.00
_cell.angle_gamma   90.00
#
_symmetry.space_group_name_H-M   'P 1'
#
loop_
_entity.id
_entity.type
_entity.pdbx_description
1 polymer ?
#
loop_
_entity_poly.entity_id
_entity_poly.type
_entity_poly.pdbx_seq_one_letter_code
_entity_poly.pdbx_strand_id
1 'polypeptide(L)' 'MTFAGNPSSNRYEFGANWASFIDKHYSAERRRMAAEKLLSFLGKQTLEGFDFLDIGSGSGLHSLAAFDAKADRI' A
#
# COMPACT_ATOMS: atom_id res chain seq x y z
N MET A 1 12.08 38.35 26.46
CA MET A 1 11.30 37.11 26.29
C MET A 1 11.42 36.68 24.84
N THR A 2 12.30 35.72 24.57
CA THR A 2 12.45 35.14 23.24
C THR A 2 11.47 33.97 23.11
N PHE A 3 10.62 33.99 22.09
CA PHE A 3 9.70 32.90 21.77
C PHE A 3 10.53 31.67 21.40
N ALA A 4 10.63 30.70 22.32
CA ALA A 4 11.07 29.36 21.97
C ALA A 4 9.97 28.76 21.07
N GLY A 5 10.18 28.81 19.75
CA GLY A 5 9.30 28.17 18.78
C GLY A 5 9.08 26.72 19.18
N ASN A 6 7.81 26.30 19.24
CA ASN A 6 7.44 24.96 19.63
C ASN A 6 8.15 23.95 18.70
N PRO A 7 9.04 23.08 19.20
CA PRO A 7 9.82 22.16 18.36
C PRO A 7 8.95 21.16 17.58
N SER A 8 7.63 21.11 17.83
CA SER A 8 6.68 20.34 17.03
C SER A 8 6.34 20.96 15.68
N SER A 9 6.48 22.28 15.46
CA SER A 9 6.04 22.90 14.20
C SER A 9 6.97 22.65 13.00
N ASN A 10 8.13 22.03 13.23
CA ASN A 10 9.10 21.66 12.20
C ASN A 10 9.23 20.14 12.00
N ARG A 11 8.40 19.33 12.67
CA ARG A 11 8.44 17.87 12.49
C ARG A 11 7.65 17.46 11.25
N TYR A 12 8.15 16.44 10.56
CA TYR A 12 7.40 15.81 9.48
C TYR A 12 6.26 15.01 10.10
N GLU A 13 5.02 15.44 9.84
CA GLU A 13 3.80 14.81 10.33
C GLU A 13 3.51 13.51 9.57
N PHE A 14 4.33 12.48 9.80
CA PHE A 14 4.29 11.23 9.03
C PHE A 14 2.88 10.63 8.97
N GLY A 15 2.16 10.56 10.08
CA GLY A 15 0.81 10.01 10.13
C GLY A 15 -0.18 10.79 9.26
N ALA A 16 -0.20 12.12 9.39
CA ALA A 16 -1.10 12.98 8.60
C ALA A 16 -0.76 12.94 7.10
N ASN A 17 0.53 12.96 6.77
CA ASN A 17 1.00 12.85 5.39
C ASN A 17 0.67 11.48 4.78
N TRP A 18 0.84 10.40 5.54
CA TRP A 18 0.49 9.05 5.12
C TRP A 18 -1.01 8.88 4.91
N ALA A 19 -1.84 9.37 5.84
CA ALA A 19 -3.30 9.37 5.67
C ALA A 19 -3.71 10.14 4.42
N SER A 20 -3.17 11.35 4.22
CA SER A 20 -3.43 12.15 3.01
C SER A 20 -2.97 11.44 1.73
N PHE A 21 -1.85 10.73 1.76
CA PHE A 21 -1.37 9.92 0.64
C PHE A 21 -2.38 8.82 0.30
N ILE A 22 -2.87 8.08 1.30
CA ILE A 22 -3.89 7.05 1.09
C ILE A 22 -5.18 7.66 0.55
N ASP A 23 -5.69 8.73 1.15
CA ASP A 23 -6.94 9.37 0.71
C ASP A 23 -6.87 9.85 -0.75
N LYS A 24 -5.71 10.35 -1.19
CA LYS A 24 -5.51 10.87 -2.55
C LYS A 24 -5.19 9.79 -3.58
N HIS A 25 -4.57 8.69 -3.16
CA HIS A 25 -3.95 7.74 -4.09
C HIS A 25 -4.47 6.31 -3.98
N TYR A 26 -5.23 5.98 -2.96
CA TYR A 26 -5.90 4.69 -2.86
C TYR A 26 -7.32 4.78 -3.41
N SER A 27 -7.71 3.77 -4.18
CA SER A 27 -9.10 3.57 -4.60
C SER A 27 -9.36 2.09 -4.84
N ALA A 28 -10.62 1.67 -4.76
CA ALA A 28 -11.03 0.31 -5.10
C ALA A 28 -10.63 -0.06 -6.55
N GLU A 29 -10.72 0.91 -7.48
CA GLU A 29 -10.28 0.72 -8.86
C GLU A 29 -8.78 0.45 -8.96
N ARG A 30 -7.93 1.23 -8.27
CA ARG A 30 -6.48 1.01 -8.25
C ARG A 30 -6.11 -0.34 -7.66
N ARG A 31 -6.81 -0.78 -6.62
CA ARG A 31 -6.65 -2.12 -6.04
C ARG A 31 -7.02 -3.23 -7.03
N ARG A 32 -8.18 -3.13 -7.69
CA ARG A 32 -8.60 -4.08 -8.73
C ARG A 32 -7.57 -4.16 -9.87
N MET A 33 -7.14 -3.00 -10.38
CA MET A 33 -6.13 -2.95 -11.45
C MET A 33 -4.78 -3.52 -11.01
N ALA A 34 -4.39 -3.34 -9.75
CA ALA A 34 -3.16 -3.94 -9.21
C ALA A 34 -3.24 -5.47 -9.20
N ALA A 35 -4.38 -6.05 -8.81
CA ALA A 35 -4.60 -7.51 -8.87
C ALA A 35 -4.56 -8.05 -10.31
N GLU A 36 -5.26 -7.40 -11.24
CA GLU A 36 -5.26 -7.77 -12.65
C GLU A 36 -3.86 -7.72 -13.26
N LYS A 37 -3.10 -6.65 -12.98
CA LYS A 37 -1.73 -6.50 -13.47
C LYS A 37 -0.77 -7.52 -12.83
N LEU A 38 -0.90 -7.77 -11.53
CA LEU A 38 -0.09 -8.76 -10.83
C LEU A 38 -0.30 -10.16 -11.44
N LEU A 39 -1.55 -10.57 -11.59
CA LEU A 39 -1.91 -11.86 -12.20
C LEU A 39 -1.46 -11.96 -13.66
N SER A 40 -1.65 -10.89 -14.44
CA SER A 40 -1.16 -10.82 -15.82
C SER A 40 0.35 -10.94 -15.92
N PHE A 41 1.10 -10.26 -15.06
CA PHE A 41 2.56 -10.33 -15.01
C PHE A 41 3.05 -11.74 -14.67
N LEU A 42 2.37 -12.41 -13.73
CA LEU A 42 2.71 -13.78 -13.32
C LEU A 42 2.18 -14.84 -14.29
N GLY A 43 1.37 -14.48 -15.29
CA GLY A 43 0.72 -15.43 -16.20
C GLY A 43 -0.27 -16.36 -15.49
N LYS A 44 -0.94 -15.86 -14.44
CA LYS A 44 -1.85 -16.62 -13.57
C LYS A 44 -3.26 -16.06 -13.64
N GLN A 45 -4.25 -16.91 -13.34
CA GLN A 45 -5.63 -16.47 -13.13
C GLN A 45 -5.95 -16.26 -11.64
N THR A 46 -5.20 -16.92 -10.76
CA THR A 46 -5.34 -16.90 -9.30
C THR A 46 -3.99 -17.24 -8.65
N LEU A 47 -3.84 -16.89 -7.38
CA LEU A 47 -2.73 -17.27 -6.50
C LEU A 47 -3.12 -18.33 -5.45
N GLU A 48 -4.29 -18.97 -5.58
CA GLU A 48 -4.66 -20.12 -4.73
C GLU A 48 -3.56 -21.20 -4.74
N GLY A 49 -3.20 -21.69 -3.56
CA GLY A 49 -2.12 -22.66 -3.38
C GLY A 49 -0.72 -22.05 -3.39
N PHE A 50 -0.59 -20.72 -3.42
CA PHE A 50 0.68 -20.02 -3.35
C PHE A 50 0.75 -19.08 -2.14
N ASP A 51 1.89 -19.09 -1.48
CA ASP A 51 2.29 -18.01 -0.58
C ASP A 51 2.91 -16.87 -1.40
N PHE A 52 2.62 -15.63 -1.02
CA PHE A 52 3.14 -14.42 -1.67
C PHE A 52 4.06 -13.65 -0.72
N LEU A 53 5.12 -13.02 -1.24
CA LEU A 53 6.02 -12.15 -0.48
C LEU A 53 6.23 -10.84 -1.22
N ASP A 54 5.79 -9.73 -0.62
CA ASP A 54 5.88 -8.38 -1.19
C ASP A 54 7.07 -7.59 -0.60
N ILE A 55 8.26 -7.76 -1.20
CA ILE A 55 9.46 -7.06 -0.75
C ILE A 55 9.41 -5.60 -1.19
N GLY A 56 9.45 -4.68 -0.22
CA GLY A 56 9.31 -3.25 -0.51
C GLY A 56 7.85 -2.83 -0.74
N SER A 57 6.92 -3.45 0.00
CA SER A 57 5.48 -3.29 -0.16
C SER A 57 4.95 -1.86 -0.12
N GLY A 58 5.66 -0.93 0.54
CA GLY A 58 5.33 0.50 0.51
C GLY A 58 3.90 0.78 0.96
N SER A 59 3.02 1.14 0.03
CA SER A 59 1.58 1.36 0.28
C SER A 59 0.79 0.09 0.62
N GLY A 60 1.39 -1.09 0.45
CA GLY A 60 0.73 -2.39 0.62
C GLY A 60 -0.27 -2.74 -0.49
N LEU A 61 -0.32 -1.96 -1.57
CA LEU A 61 -1.30 -2.17 -2.65
C LEU A 61 -1.14 -3.53 -3.32
N HIS A 62 0.10 -4.00 -3.55
CA HIS A 62 0.33 -5.31 -4.15
C HIS A 62 0.12 -6.46 -3.17
N SER A 63 0.41 -6.27 -1.89
CA SER A 63 0.00 -7.19 -0.83
C SER A 63 -1.53 -7.37 -0.81
N LEU A 64 -2.31 -6.27 -0.87
CA LEU A 64 -3.77 -6.36 -0.98
C LEU A 64 -4.25 -6.99 -2.29
N ALA A 65 -3.54 -6.73 -3.39
CA ALA A 65 -3.83 -7.35 -4.68
C ALA A 65 -3.60 -8.87 -4.66
N ALA A 66 -2.52 -9.34 -4.02
CA ALA A 66 -2.26 -10.76 -3.83
C ALA A 66 -3.33 -11.43 -2.94
N PHE A 67 -3.84 -10.70 -1.93
CA PHE A 67 -4.97 -11.16 -1.11
C PHE A 67 -6.24 -11.34 -1.93
N ASP A 68 -6.60 -10.35 -2.74
CA ASP A 68 -7.76 -10.44 -3.63
C ASP A 68 -7.62 -11.58 -4.63
N ALA A 69 -6.39 -11.80 -5.11
CA ALA A 69 -6.01 -12.91 -5.98
C ALA A 69 -5.92 -14.27 -5.28
N LYS A 70 -6.31 -14.36 -3.98
CA LYS A 70 -6.44 -15.61 -3.22
C LYS A 70 -5.12 -16.30 -2.88
N ALA A 71 -4.03 -15.56 -2.70
CA ALA A 71 -2.83 -16.12 -2.08
C ALA A 71 -3.16 -16.71 -0.69
N ASP A 72 -2.62 -17.88 -0.37
CA ASP A 72 -2.88 -18.59 0.87
C ASP A 72 -2.28 -17.85 2.08
N ARG A 73 -1.15 -17.18 1.86
CA ARG A 73 -0.47 -16.30 2.81
C ARG A 73 0.23 -15.16 2.08
N ILE A 74 0.39 -14.03 2.78
CA ILE A 74 1.05 -12.81 2.30
C ILE A 74 2.01 -12.32 3.37
#